data_AF-A0A529VPZ8-F1
#
_entry.id   AF-A0A529VPZ8-F1
#
_cell.length_a   1.000
_cell.length_b   1.000
_cell.length_c   1.000
_cell.angle_alpha   90.00
_cell.angle_beta   90.00
_cell.angle_gamma   90.00
#
_symmetry.space_group_name_H-M   'P 1'
#
loop_
_entity.id
_entity.type
_entity.pdbx_description
1 polymer ?
#
loop_
_entity_poly.entity_id
_entity_poly.type
_entity_poly.pdbx_seq_one_letter_code
_entity_poly.pdbx_strand_id
1 'polypeptide(L)'
;AVEIELKVAKLPAGAKGYFVVGHDLRIGQVITNLIENARSFVPDEHGHIAISLARAGKFNIITVDDNGPGIRAENIDRIFERFYT
;
A
#
# COMPACT_ATOMS: atom_id res chain seq x y z
N ALA A 1 -12.66 8.10 13.43
CA ALA A 1 -12.56 6.72 12.91
C ALA A 1 -11.90 6.81 11.55
N VAL A 2 -10.91 5.95 11.30
CA VAL A 2 -10.14 5.97 10.05
C VAL A 2 -11.02 5.50 8.90
N GLU A 3 -11.08 6.29 7.83
CA GLU A 3 -11.71 5.92 6.56
C GLU A 3 -10.74 5.10 5.72
N ILE A 4 -11.23 3.98 5.17
CA ILE A 4 -10.45 3.11 4.30
C ILE A 4 -11.19 2.94 2.99
N GLU A 5 -10.54 3.32 1.90
CA GLU A 5 -11.06 3.20 0.53
C GLU A 5 -10.29 2.14 -0.25
N LEU A 6 -11.00 1.27 -0.97
CA LEU A 6 -10.41 0.32 -1.92
C LEU A 6 -10.90 0.60 -3.34
N LYS A 7 -9.96 0.93 -4.23
CA LYS A 7 -10.20 1.16 -5.67
C LYS A 7 -9.46 0.13 -6.52
N VAL A 8 -10.20 -0.72 -7.22
CA VAL A 8 -9.62 -1.68 -8.18
C VAL A 8 -9.95 -1.23 -9.60
N ALA A 9 -8.91 -0.91 -10.38
CA ALA A 9 -9.07 -0.50 -11.77
C ALA A 9 -9.66 -1.64 -12.61
N LYS A 10 -10.46 -1.26 -13.62
CA LYS A 10 -10.99 -2.24 -14.58
C LYS A 10 -9.85 -2.88 -15.36
N LEU A 11 -9.92 -4.20 -15.49
CA LEU A 11 -8.99 -4.97 -16.30
C LEU A 11 -9.30 -4.79 -17.80
N PRO A 12 -8.28 -4.87 -18.68
CA PRO A 12 -8.49 -4.93 -20.12
C PRO A 12 -9.38 -6.12 -20.52
N ALA A 13 -10.09 -5.98 -21.64
CA ALA A 13 -10.92 -7.06 -22.18
C ALA A 13 -10.09 -8.35 -22.35
N GLY A 14 -10.60 -9.47 -21.83
CA GLY A 14 -9.95 -10.78 -21.88
C GLY A 14 -8.99 -11.09 -20.72
N ALA A 15 -8.64 -10.11 -19.87
CA ALA A 15 -7.88 -10.39 -18.66
C ALA A 15 -8.78 -10.98 -17.57
N LYS A 16 -8.38 -12.14 -17.02
CA LYS A 16 -9.16 -12.87 -15.99
C LYS A 16 -8.92 -12.37 -14.56
N GLY A 17 -7.92 -11.52 -14.36
CA GLY A 17 -7.52 -11.08 -13.02
C GLY A 17 -6.18 -10.35 -12.98
N TYR A 18 -5.87 -9.89 -11.78
CA TYR A 18 -4.54 -9.45 -11.38
C TYR A 18 -3.77 -10.68 -10.90
N PHE A 19 -2.69 -11.03 -11.61
CA PHE A 19 -1.85 -12.17 -11.29
C PHE A 19 -0.40 -11.71 -11.15
N VAL A 20 0.30 -12.27 -10.17
CA VAL A 20 1.72 -12.05 -9.93
C VAL A 20 2.35 -13.37 -9.53
N VAL A 21 3.60 -13.58 -9.92
CA VAL A 21 4.39 -14.76 -9.50
C VAL A 21 5.08 -14.43 -8.18
N GLY A 22 4.96 -15.31 -7.19
CA GLY A 22 5.66 -15.21 -5.92
C GLY A 22 5.07 -16.11 -4.84
N HIS A 23 5.59 -15.97 -3.62
CA HIS A 23 5.05 -16.68 -2.46
C HIS A 23 3.88 -15.90 -1.87
N ASP A 24 2.71 -16.53 -1.83
CA ASP A 24 1.46 -15.99 -1.32
C ASP A 24 1.60 -15.31 0.05
N LEU A 25 2.19 -15.99 1.03
CA LEU A 25 2.37 -15.49 2.39
C LEU A 25 3.31 -14.27 2.44
N ARG A 26 4.35 -14.24 1.60
CA ARG A 26 5.30 -13.13 1.56
C ARG A 26 4.72 -11.90 0.89
N ILE A 27 3.94 -12.08 -0.17
CA ILE A 27 3.23 -10.99 -0.83
C ILE A 27 2.19 -10.41 0.12
N GLY A 28 1.39 -11.26 0.78
CA GLY A 28 0.44 -10.84 1.80
C GLY A 28 1.12 -10.04 2.92
N GLN A 29 2.26 -10.51 3.42
CA GLN A 29 3.04 -9.82 4.45
C GLN A 29 3.45 -8.40 4.02
N VAL A 30 3.95 -8.22 2.79
CA VAL A 30 4.35 -6.89 2.30
C VAL A 30 3.15 -5.94 2.27
N ILE A 31 2.00 -6.41 1.79
CA ILE A 31 0.77 -5.59 1.71
C ILE A 31 0.28 -5.23 3.12
N THR A 32 0.25 -6.20 4.04
CA THR A 32 -0.14 -5.97 5.43
C THR A 32 0.76 -4.94 6.10
N ASN A 33 2.09 -5.05 5.94
CA ASN A 33 3.03 -4.10 6.53
C ASN A 33 2.78 -2.67 6.05
N LEU A 34 2.49 -2.47 4.76
CA LEU A 34 2.21 -1.13 4.23
C LEU A 34 0.91 -0.54 4.81
N ILE A 35 -0.14 -1.37 4.93
CA ILE A 35 -1.43 -0.95 5.50
C ILE A 35 -1.32 -0.66 7.00
N GLU A 36 -0.55 -1.48 7.72
CA GLU A 36 -0.29 -1.28 9.15
C GLU A 36 0.49 0.01 9.38
N ASN A 37 1.53 0.27 8.59
CA ASN A 37 2.26 1.54 8.65
C ASN A 37 1.33 2.73 8.43
N ALA A 38 0.52 2.73 7.36
CA ALA A 38 -0.45 3.80 7.09
C ALA A 38 -1.39 4.01 8.30
N ARG A 39 -1.98 2.93 8.82
CA ARG A 39 -2.87 2.98 9.97
C ARG A 39 -2.21 3.50 11.26
N SER A 40 -0.92 3.23 11.45
CA SER A 40 -0.18 3.71 12.62
C SER A 40 0.11 5.22 12.59
N PHE A 41 0.12 5.85 11.42
CA PHE A 41 0.53 7.24 11.25
C PHE A 41 -0.60 8.20 10.84
N VAL A 42 -1.75 7.69 10.39
CA VAL A 42 -2.92 8.54 10.15
C VAL A 42 -3.53 9.09 11.46
N PRO A 43 -4.12 10.30 11.44
CA PRO A 43 -4.85 10.83 12.59
C PRO A 43 -6.09 9.98 12.97
N ASP A 44 -6.41 9.90 14.26
CA ASP A 44 -7.61 9.18 14.75
C ASP A 44 -8.92 9.80 14.25
N GLU A 45 -8.91 11.14 14.14
CA GLU A 45 -9.98 11.96 13.56
C GLU A 45 -9.60 12.33 12.13
N HIS A 46 -10.46 11.98 11.17
CA HIS A 46 -10.24 12.24 9.73
C HIS A 46 -9.05 11.50 9.10
N GLY A 47 -8.50 10.47 9.77
CA GLY A 47 -7.55 9.56 9.14
C GLY A 47 -8.15 8.90 7.89
N HIS A 48 -7.38 8.86 6.81
CA HIS A 48 -7.81 8.36 5.52
C HIS A 48 -6.70 7.53 4.89
N ILE A 49 -7.05 6.32 4.45
CA ILE A 49 -6.16 5.41 3.74
C ILE A 49 -6.84 4.99 2.43
N ALA A 50 -6.22 5.32 1.30
CA ALA A 50 -6.64 4.89 -0.01
C ALA A 50 -5.74 3.77 -0.54
N ILE A 51 -6.35 2.62 -0.82
CA ILE A 51 -5.70 1.48 -1.44
C ILE A 51 -6.17 1.39 -2.89
N SER A 52 -5.24 1.41 -3.84
CA SER A 52 -5.56 1.23 -5.25
C SER A 52 -4.78 0.09 -5.89
N LEU A 53 -5.46 -0.62 -6.81
CA LEU A 53 -4.87 -1.69 -7.62
C LEU A 53 -5.12 -1.39 -9.09
N ALA A 54 -4.05 -1.27 -9.87
CA ALA A 54 -4.09 -1.04 -11.30
C ALA A 54 -3.08 -1.90 -12.06
N ARG A 55 -3.27 -2.03 -13.38
CA ARG A 55 -2.31 -2.70 -14.27
C ARG A 55 -1.56 -1.65 -15.08
N ALA A 56 -0.24 -1.71 -15.03
CA ALA A 56 0.66 -0.90 -15.84
C ALA A 56 1.54 -1.83 -16.71
N GLY A 57 1.10 -2.07 -17.95
CA GLY A 57 1.73 -3.04 -18.84
C GLY A 57 1.72 -4.44 -18.25
N LYS A 58 2.92 -5.00 -18.00
CA LYS A 58 3.11 -6.34 -17.41
C LYS A 58 3.06 -6.37 -15.88
N PHE A 59 2.99 -5.21 -15.23
CA PHE A 59 3.02 -5.11 -13.77
C PHE A 59 1.63 -4.80 -13.23
N ASN A 60 1.36 -5.31 -12.02
CA ASN A 60 0.26 -4.81 -11.21
C ASN A 60 0.86 -3.81 -10.22
N ILE A 61 0.27 -2.63 -10.14
CA ILE A 61 0.66 -1.55 -9.22
C ILE A 61 -0.37 -1.56 -8.09
N ILE A 62 0.10 -1.78 -6.86
CA ILE A 62 -0.67 -1.53 -5.65
C ILE A 62 -0.12 -0.25 -5.04
N THR A 63 -1.00 0.70 -4.76
CA THR A 63 -0.66 1.94 -4.05
C THR A 63 -1.41 1.95 -2.73
N VAL A 64 -0.71 2.23 -1.64
CA VAL A 64 -1.28 2.55 -0.33
C VAL A 64 -0.91 4.01 -0.08
N ASP A 65 -1.92 4.87 -0.06
CA ASP A 65 -1.80 6.31 0.14
C ASP A 65 -2.51 6.68 1.44
N ASP A 66 -1.89 7.50 2.27
CA ASP A 66 -2.41 7.88 3.57
C ASP A 66 -2.22 9.38 3.82
N ASN A 67 -3.06 9.94 4.71
CA ASN A 67 -2.98 11.35 5.11
C ASN A 67 -2.21 11.58 6.41
N GLY A 68 -1.27 10.68 6.74
CA GLY A 68 -0.36 10.85 7.87
C GLY A 68 0.67 11.97 7.65
N PRO A 69 1.56 12.21 8.61
CA PRO A 69 2.56 13.27 8.56
C PRO A 69 3.66 13.06 7.50
N GLY A 70 3.67 11.90 6.83
CA GLY A 70 4.72 11.50 5.92
C GLY A 70 6.04 11.18 6.63
N ILE A 71 7.10 11.00 5.84
CA ILE A 71 8.44 10.66 6.32
C ILE A 71 9.31 11.91 6.22
N ARG A 72 9.94 12.30 7.33
CA ARG A 72 10.93 13.40 7.32
C ARG A 72 12.06 13.07 6.34
N ALA A 73 12.52 14.04 5.57
CA ALA A 73 13.55 13.83 4.54
C ALA A 73 14.82 13.14 5.07
N GLU A 74 15.26 13.50 6.27
CA GLU A 74 16.42 12.91 6.98
C GLU A 74 16.26 11.42 7.33
N ASN A 75 15.03 10.90 7.30
CA ASN A 75 14.69 9.53 7.68
C ASN A 75 14.41 8.64 6.46
N ILE A 76 14.27 9.19 5.25
CA ILE A 76 13.87 8.43 4.04
C ILE A 76 14.82 7.26 3.77
N ASP A 77 16.13 7.47 3.90
CA ASP A 77 17.12 6.41 3.65
C ASP A 77 17.17 5.37 4.78
N ARG A 78 16.66 5.73 5.97
CA ARG A 78 16.76 4.92 7.18
C ARG A 78 15.56 4.01 7.42
N ILE A 79 14.42 4.26 6.77
CA ILE A 79 13.19 3.45 6.97
C ILE A 79 13.35 1.97 6.58
N PHE A 80 14.40 1.63 5.82
CA PHE A 80 14.74 0.26 5.44
C PHE A 80 15.84 -0.36 6.31
N GLU A 81 16.42 0.39 7.25
CA GLU A 81 17.40 -0.13 8.21
C GLU A 81 16.70 -1.08 9.20
N ARG A 82 17.40 -2.17 9.56
CA ARG A 82 16.91 -3.05 10.62
C ARG A 82 16.84 -2.29 11.93
N PHE A 83 15.78 -2.52 12.71
CA PHE A 83 15.52 -1.91 14.02
C PHE A 83 15.17 -0.42 13.98
N TYR A 84 14.89 0.15 12.81
CA TYR A 84 14.34 1.49 12.67
C TYR A 84 12.82 1.47 12.93
N THR A 85 12.33 2.32 13.85
CA THR A 85 10.89 2.48 14.17
C THR A 85 10.52 3.93 14.29
#